data_AF-A0A2E5FP08-F1
#
_entry.id   AF-A0A2E5FP08-F1
#
_cell.length_a   1.000
_cell.length_b   1.000
_cell.length_c   1.000
_cell.angle_alpha   90.00
_cell.angle_beta   90.00
_cell.angle_gamma   90.00
#
_symmetry.space_group_name_H-M   'P 1'
#
loop_
_entity.id
_entity.type
_entity.pdbx_description
1 polymer ?
#
loop_
_entity_poly.entity_id
_entity_poly.type
_entity_poly.pdbx_seq_one_letter_code
_entity_poly.pdbx_strand_id
1 'polypeptide(L)'
;MLKKLFHIFNFFLLILYLYPGSIIGYILYKDFGKQPQLTSDILTLSSNHFFIFLIISSLGLLSFKNLIKIAGYLIFLSIFLELSHLFIPNRSFQFSDLFGNLAGVIVPLIFTSTYKYWRI
;
A
#
# COMPACT_ATOMS: atom_id res chain seq x y z
N MET A 1 16.06 13.50 0.67
CA MET A 1 14.70 13.87 1.13
C MET A 1 13.71 12.72 0.90
N LEU A 2 13.50 12.27 -0.34
CA LEU A 2 12.53 11.21 -0.67
C LEU A 2 12.71 9.90 0.11
N LYS A 3 13.95 9.40 0.28
CA LYS A 3 14.21 8.21 1.13
C LYS A 3 13.68 8.35 2.56
N LYS A 4 13.86 9.51 3.19
CA LYS A 4 13.34 9.76 4.55
C LYS A 4 11.81 9.73 4.54
N LEU A 5 11.20 10.37 3.53
CA LEU A 5 9.74 10.38 3.35
C LEU A 5 9.20 8.96 3.15
N PHE A 6 9.86 8.15 2.31
CA PHE A 6 9.52 6.74 2.13
C PHE A 6 9.52 5.98 3.46
N HIS A 7 10.57 6.10 4.26
CA HIS A 7 10.64 5.41 5.57
C HIS A 7 9.56 5.88 6.54
N ILE A 8 9.24 7.18 6.56
CA ILE A 8 8.16 7.74 7.39
C ILE A 8 6.80 7.18 6.97
N PHE A 9 6.48 7.23 5.67
CA PHE A 9 5.22 6.70 5.15
C PHE A 9 5.09 5.19 5.36
N ASN A 10 6.19 4.47 5.14
CA ASN A 10 6.23 3.03 5.37
C ASN A 10 6.03 2.67 6.85
N PHE A 11 6.61 3.45 7.77
CA PHE A 11 6.36 3.26 9.20
C PHE A 11 4.88 3.46 9.56
N PHE A 12 4.24 4.51 9.05
CA PHE A 12 2.81 4.71 9.27
C PHE A 12 1.95 3.64 8.59
N LEU A 13 2.34 3.16 7.40
CA LEU A 13 1.67 2.04 6.74
C LEU A 13 1.64 0.81 7.65
N LEU A 14 2.80 0.44 8.21
CA LEU A 14 2.91 -0.71 9.12
C LEU A 14 2.00 -0.54 10.34
N ILE A 15 1.99 0.65 10.96
CA ILE A 15 1.10 0.92 12.09
C ILE A 15 -0.37 0.75 11.69
N LEU A 16 -0.78 1.35 10.56
CA LEU A 16 -2.18 1.35 10.14
C LEU A 16 -2.68 -0.04 9.67
N TYR A 17 -1.82 -0.84 9.04
CA TYR A 17 -2.19 -2.19 8.57
C TYR A 17 -2.15 -3.23 9.67
N LEU A 18 -1.20 -3.14 10.62
CA LEU A 18 -1.01 -4.17 11.65
C LEU A 18 -1.80 -3.90 12.94
N TYR A 19 -2.42 -2.73 13.08
CA TYR A 19 -3.27 -2.44 14.24
C TYR A 19 -4.61 -3.22 14.18
N PRO A 20 -5.08 -3.77 15.32
CA PRO A 20 -6.36 -4.47 15.38
C PRO A 20 -7.54 -3.49 15.20
N GLY A 21 -8.21 -3.57 14.05
CA GLY A 21 -9.22 -2.61 13.63
C GLY A 21 -8.65 -1.34 12.99
N SER A 22 -9.53 -0.38 12.70
CA SER A 22 -9.22 0.87 11.99
C SER A 22 -8.97 2.03 12.95
N ILE A 23 -7.71 2.45 13.10
CA ILE A 23 -7.34 3.64 13.92
C ILE A 23 -8.09 4.88 13.39
N ILE A 24 -8.05 5.11 12.08
CA ILE A 24 -8.69 6.26 11.45
C ILE A 24 -10.22 6.16 11.57
N GLY A 25 -10.76 4.94 11.45
CA GLY A 25 -12.17 4.65 11.67
C GLY A 25 -12.64 5.05 13.06
N TYR A 26 -11.88 4.71 14.09
CA TYR A 26 -12.18 5.09 15.46
C TYR A 26 -12.09 6.61 15.66
N ILE A 27 -11.10 7.27 15.08
CA ILE A 27 -10.95 8.72 15.18
C ILE A 27 -12.16 9.44 14.57
N LEU A 28 -12.63 9.00 13.40
CA LEU A 28 -13.69 9.67 12.65
C LEU A 28 -15.11 9.26 13.09
N TYR A 29 -15.30 7.99 13.40
CA TYR A 29 -16.63 7.40 13.60
C TYR A 29 -16.84 6.80 14.99
N LYS A 30 -15.81 6.82 15.87
CA LYS A 30 -15.80 6.13 17.17
C LYS A 30 -16.04 4.62 17.07
N ASP A 31 -15.68 4.03 15.93
CA ASP A 31 -15.86 2.62 15.61
C ASP A 31 -14.60 2.03 14.95
N PHE A 32 -14.00 1.02 15.58
CA PHE A 32 -12.83 0.31 15.05
C PHE A 32 -13.16 -0.62 13.88
N GLY A 33 -14.41 -1.05 13.73
CA GLY A 33 -14.85 -1.90 12.62
C GLY A 33 -15.05 -1.14 11.31
N LYS A 34 -15.20 0.19 11.38
CA LYS A 34 -15.46 1.02 10.20
C LYS A 34 -14.16 1.48 9.54
N GLN A 35 -13.89 1.04 8.33
CA GLN A 35 -12.80 1.59 7.52
C GLN A 35 -13.27 2.87 6.79
N PRO A 36 -12.57 4.01 6.93
CA PRO A 36 -12.88 5.20 6.16
C PRO A 36 -12.54 4.97 4.69
N GLN A 37 -13.45 5.32 3.79
CA GLN A 37 -13.27 5.19 2.35
C GLN A 37 -12.92 6.56 1.75
N LEU A 38 -11.76 6.65 1.07
CA LEU A 38 -11.31 7.87 0.40
C LEU A 38 -12.12 8.09 -0.90
N THR A 39 -12.34 7.01 -1.65
CA THR A 39 -13.11 6.98 -2.90
C THR A 39 -13.79 5.62 -3.03
N SER A 40 -14.92 5.57 -3.74
CA SER A 40 -15.59 4.31 -4.06
C SER A 40 -14.68 3.34 -4.78
N ASP A 41 -14.79 2.05 -4.45
CA ASP A 41 -14.02 0.99 -5.09
C ASP A 41 -14.31 0.91 -6.59
N ILE A 42 -13.30 0.49 -7.35
CA ILE A 42 -13.38 0.39 -8.81
C ILE A 42 -13.41 -1.09 -9.17
N LEU A 43 -14.55 -1.57 -9.67
CA LEU A 43 -14.81 -2.98 -9.98
C LEU A 43 -14.60 -3.87 -8.74
N THR A 44 -13.46 -4.55 -8.67
CA THR A 44 -13.07 -5.44 -7.57
C THR A 44 -11.85 -4.91 -6.79
N LEU A 45 -11.32 -3.75 -7.17
CA LEU A 45 -10.13 -3.16 -6.57
C LEU A 45 -10.51 -2.17 -5.47
N SER A 46 -9.96 -2.41 -4.28
CA SER A 46 -10.05 -1.48 -3.16
C SER A 46 -9.27 -0.21 -3.48
N SER A 47 -9.99 0.91 -3.67
CA SER A 47 -9.36 2.15 -4.12
C SER A 47 -8.42 2.74 -3.08
N ASN A 48 -8.77 2.62 -1.80
CA ASN A 48 -7.92 3.03 -0.69
C ASN A 48 -6.55 2.33 -0.73
N HIS A 49 -6.58 1.01 -0.83
CA HIS A 49 -5.41 0.15 -0.85
C HIS A 49 -4.55 0.44 -2.08
N PHE A 50 -5.20 0.63 -3.24
CA PHE A 50 -4.54 1.08 -4.47
C PHE A 50 -3.80 2.40 -4.27
N PHE A 51 -4.46 3.46 -3.80
CA PHE A 51 -3.83 4.79 -3.66
C PHE A 51 -2.70 4.80 -2.63
N ILE A 52 -2.86 4.10 -1.51
CA ILE A 52 -1.82 4.01 -0.48
C ILE A 52 -0.56 3.34 -1.06
N PHE A 53 -0.72 2.21 -1.73
CA PHE A 53 0.42 1.52 -2.35
C PHE A 53 0.97 2.25 -3.58
N LEU A 54 0.13 2.98 -4.32
CA LEU A 54 0.57 3.84 -5.42
C LEU A 54 1.56 4.90 -4.93
N ILE A 55 1.24 5.58 -3.82
CA ILE A 55 2.08 6.61 -3.23
C ILE A 55 3.38 6.00 -2.69
N ILE A 56 3.30 4.95 -1.88
CA ILE A 56 4.48 4.33 -1.26
C ILE A 56 5.41 3.72 -2.31
N SER A 57 4.85 3.09 -3.34
CA SER A 57 5.64 2.49 -4.42
C SER A 57 6.32 3.56 -5.27
N SER A 58 5.60 4.63 -5.61
CA SER A 58 6.19 5.78 -6.32
C SER A 58 7.34 6.40 -5.51
N LEU A 59 7.12 6.64 -4.21
CA LEU A 59 8.18 7.15 -3.33
C LEU A 59 9.38 6.20 -3.28
N GLY A 60 9.16 4.88 -3.15
CA GLY A 60 10.21 3.88 -3.12
C GLY A 60 11.03 3.86 -4.41
N LEU A 61 10.37 3.75 -5.56
CA LEU A 61 11.02 3.67 -6.87
C LEU A 61 11.80 4.93 -7.22
N LEU A 62 11.32 6.11 -6.81
CA LEU A 62 12.05 7.37 -6.99
C LEU A 62 13.19 7.56 -5.97
N SER A 63 13.13 6.86 -4.82
CA SER A 63 14.09 7.02 -3.73
C SER A 63 15.33 6.14 -3.84
N PHE A 64 15.20 4.92 -4.37
CA PHE A 64 16.26 3.90 -4.34
C PHE A 64 16.86 3.64 -5.72
N LYS A 65 18.19 3.48 -5.76
CA LYS A 65 18.93 3.20 -7.01
C LYS A 65 18.64 1.78 -7.54
N ASN A 66 18.60 0.80 -6.65
CA ASN A 66 18.35 -0.60 -7.01
C ASN A 66 16.84 -0.86 -7.09
N LEU A 67 16.29 -0.73 -8.31
CA LEU A 67 14.86 -0.90 -8.56
C LEU A 67 14.36 -2.32 -8.28
N ILE A 68 15.15 -3.35 -8.61
CA ILE A 68 14.76 -4.75 -8.39
C ILE A 68 14.57 -5.01 -6.89
N LYS A 69 15.51 -4.54 -6.07
CA LYS A 69 15.44 -4.71 -4.60
C LYS A 69 14.21 -4.01 -4.01
N ILE A 70 13.93 -2.77 -4.41
CA ILE A 70 12.77 -2.04 -3.87
C ILE A 70 11.45 -2.58 -4.41
N ALA A 71 11.40 -3.02 -5.67
CA ALA A 71 10.23 -3.68 -6.24
C ALA A 71 9.89 -4.98 -5.50
N GLY A 72 10.90 -5.85 -5.28
CA GLY A 72 10.73 -7.07 -4.51
C GLY A 72 10.27 -6.81 -3.08
N TYR A 73 10.82 -5.78 -2.42
CA TYR A 73 10.36 -5.35 -1.11
C TYR A 73 8.89 -4.91 -1.11
N LEU A 74 8.47 -4.08 -2.07
CA LEU A 74 7.11 -3.54 -2.15
C LEU A 74 6.08 -4.64 -2.45
N ILE A 75 6.40 -5.59 -3.34
CA ILE A 75 5.55 -6.75 -3.63
C ILE A 75 5.44 -7.68 -2.41
N PHE A 76 6.57 -7.93 -1.74
CA PHE A 76 6.53 -8.71 -0.50
C PHE A 76 5.66 -8.02 0.55
N LEU A 77 5.84 -6.71 0.74
CA LEU A 77 5.11 -5.93 1.72
C LEU A 77 3.60 -5.90 1.45
N SER A 78 3.18 -5.74 0.18
CA SER A 78 1.77 -5.71 -0.20
C SER A 78 1.05 -7.02 0.11
N ILE A 79 1.71 -8.16 -0.14
CA ILE A 79 1.16 -9.49 0.15
C ILE A 79 1.22 -9.77 1.64
N PHE A 80 2.36 -9.51 2.28
CA PHE A 80 2.59 -9.79 3.70
C PHE A 80 1.58 -9.06 4.58
N LEU A 81 1.34 -7.77 4.33
CA LEU A 81 0.42 -6.98 5.14
C LEU A 81 -1.02 -7.47 5.03
N GLU A 82 -1.47 -7.83 3.84
CA GLU A 82 -2.82 -8.37 3.68
C GLU A 82 -2.97 -9.76 4.30
N LEU A 83 -1.98 -10.65 4.12
CA LEU A 83 -1.98 -11.96 4.76
C LEU A 83 -1.94 -11.86 6.30
N SER A 84 -1.32 -10.82 6.84
CA SER A 84 -1.29 -10.61 8.30
C SER A 84 -2.69 -10.39 8.89
N HIS A 85 -3.65 -9.90 8.10
CA HIS A 85 -5.03 -9.70 8.53
C HIS A 85 -5.76 -11.02 8.84
N LEU A 86 -5.23 -12.17 8.41
CA LEU A 86 -5.71 -13.48 8.84
C LEU A 86 -5.50 -13.74 10.35
N PHE A 87 -4.53 -13.06 10.96
CA PHE A 87 -4.13 -13.27 12.35
C PHE A 87 -4.47 -12.10 13.27
N ILE A 88 -4.83 -10.94 12.71
CA ILE A 88 -5.09 -9.71 13.47
C ILE A 88 -6.59 -9.60 13.78
N PRO A 89 -6.99 -9.45 15.05
CA PRO A 89 -8.40 -9.32 15.39
C PRO A 89 -8.99 -8.02 14.85
N ASN A 90 -10.29 -8.03 14.55
CA ASN A 90 -11.02 -6.91 13.94
C ASN A 90 -10.44 -6.46 12.58
N ARG A 91 -9.69 -7.35 11.93
CA ARG A 91 -9.31 -7.28 10.51
C ARG A 91 -9.77 -8.57 9.84
N SER A 92 -10.01 -8.47 8.54
CA SER A 92 -10.35 -9.61 7.70
C SER A 92 -9.54 -9.49 6.42
N PHE A 93 -8.99 -10.61 5.98
CA PHE A 93 -8.37 -10.71 4.67
C PHE A 93 -9.42 -10.46 3.58
N GLN A 94 -9.09 -9.61 2.60
CA GLN A 94 -9.94 -9.32 1.46
C GLN A 94 -9.15 -9.38 0.16
N PHE A 95 -9.64 -10.16 -0.81
CA PHE A 95 -9.02 -10.22 -2.14
C PHE A 95 -8.99 -8.85 -2.84
N SER A 96 -10.03 -8.03 -2.63
CA SER A 96 -10.10 -6.66 -3.16
C SER A 96 -8.98 -5.77 -2.65
N ASP A 97 -8.63 -5.92 -1.37
CA ASP A 97 -7.55 -5.18 -0.71
C ASP A 97 -6.18 -5.68 -1.19
N LEU A 98 -5.99 -7.01 -1.31
CA LEU A 98 -4.78 -7.60 -1.89
C LEU A 98 -4.53 -7.10 -3.32
N PHE A 99 -5.55 -7.16 -4.18
CA PHE A 99 -5.44 -6.71 -5.56
C PHE A 99 -5.23 -5.20 -5.65
N GLY A 100 -5.87 -4.42 -4.78
CA GLY A 100 -5.60 -2.99 -4.64
C GLY A 100 -4.13 -2.71 -4.30
N ASN A 101 -3.59 -3.38 -3.27
CA ASN A 101 -2.19 -3.25 -2.87
C ASN A 101 -1.24 -3.59 -4.03
N LEU A 102 -1.44 -4.74 -4.69
CA LEU A 102 -0.61 -5.19 -5.81
C LEU A 102 -0.70 -4.25 -7.02
N ALA A 103 -1.89 -3.80 -7.40
CA ALA A 103 -2.08 -2.84 -8.47
C ALA A 103 -1.35 -1.52 -8.17
N GLY A 104 -1.42 -1.05 -6.92
CA GLY A 104 -0.69 0.12 -6.44
C GLY A 104 0.84 -0.01 -6.54
N VAL A 105 1.38 -1.23 -6.51
CA VAL A 105 2.81 -1.51 -6.74
C VAL A 105 3.13 -1.64 -8.24
N ILE A 106 2.32 -2.37 -8.98
CA ILE A 106 2.57 -2.71 -10.40
C ILE A 106 2.48 -1.46 -11.28
N VAL A 107 1.52 -0.57 -11.05
CA VAL A 107 1.33 0.62 -11.88
C VAL A 107 2.58 1.52 -11.89
N PRO A 108 3.13 1.96 -10.74
CA PRO A 108 4.37 2.75 -10.70
C PRO A 108 5.59 2.00 -11.26
N LEU A 109 5.65 0.66 -11.11
CA LEU A 109 6.71 -0.16 -11.68
C LEU A 109 6.70 -0.10 -13.21
N ILE A 110 5.52 -0.24 -13.83
CA ILE A 110 5.36 -0.12 -15.28
C ILE A 110 5.81 1.27 -15.74
N PHE A 111 5.29 2.33 -15.13
CA PHE A 111 5.67 3.71 -15.48
C PHE A 111 7.19 3.94 -15.37
N THR A 112 7.81 3.51 -14.27
CA THR A 112 9.24 3.70 -14.03
C THR A 112 10.08 2.89 -15.03
N SER A 113 9.66 1.68 -15.36
CA SER A 113 10.36 0.79 -16.29
C SER A 113 10.28 1.32 -17.72
N THR A 114 9.09 1.72 -18.15
CA THR A 114 8.87 2.36 -19.45
C THR A 114 9.70 3.64 -19.55
N TYR A 115 9.61 4.55 -18.58
CA TYR A 115 10.41 5.79 -18.61
C TYR A 115 11.92 5.54 -18.73
N LYS A 116 12.45 4.49 -18.08
CA LYS A 116 13.85 4.10 -18.22
C LYS A 116 14.16 3.54 -19.61
N TYR A 117 13.31 2.68 -20.15
CA TYR A 117 13.47 2.11 -21.47
C TYR A 117 13.54 3.20 -22.56
N TRP A 118 12.66 4.21 -22.51
CA TRP A 118 12.65 5.31 -23.47
C TRP A 118 13.84 6.28 -23.38
N ARG A 119 14.63 6.24 -22.29
CA ARG A 119 15.83 7.08 -22.12
C ARG A 119 17.15 6.37 -22.42
N ILE A 120 17.09 5.09 -22.79
CA ILE A 120 18.22 4.32 -23.33
C ILE A 120 18.29 4.60 -24.83
#